data_AF-A0A8S2SZ62-F1
#
_entry.id   AF-A0A8S2SZ62-F1
#
_cell.length_a   1.000
_cell.length_b   1.000
_cell.length_c   1.000
_cell.angle_alpha   90.00
_cell.angle_beta   90.00
_cell.angle_gamma   90.00
#
_symmetry.space_group_name_H-M   'P 1'
#
loop_
_entity.id
_entity.type
_entity.pdbx_description
1 polymer ?
#
loop_
_entity_poly.entity_id
_entity_poly.type
_entity_poly.pdbx_seq_one_letter_code
_entity_poly.pdbx_strand_id
1 'polypeptide(L)' 'MLAEMGLGFLSKYVAKALFDMVDSNHDGQLQFRDFIALMSIIKKLAAT' A
#
# COMPACT_ATOMS: atom_id res chain seq x y z
N MET A 1 9.48 3.55 5.10
CA MET A 1 8.85 2.35 4.54
C MET A 1 8.18 2.61 3.19
N LEU A 2 7.17 3.47 3.06
CA LEU A 2 6.50 3.71 1.77
C LEU A 2 7.39 4.32 0.67
N ALA A 3 8.31 5.22 1.04
CA ALA A 3 9.31 5.78 0.12
C ALA A 3 10.30 4.72 -0.40
N GLU A 4 10.72 3.81 0.49
CA GLU A 4 11.63 2.68 0.18
C GLU A 4 10.97 1.62 -0.71
N MET A 5 9.63 1.52 -0.67
CA MET A 5 8.85 0.61 -1.52
C MET A 5 8.62 1.16 -2.94
N GLY A 6 9.23 2.29 -3.30
CA GLY A 6 9.04 2.93 -4.61
C GLY A 6 7.69 3.64 -4.76
N LEU A 7 6.92 3.76 -3.67
CA LEU A 7 5.60 4.40 -3.63
C LEU A 7 5.67 5.86 -3.23
N GLY A 8 6.86 6.48 -3.30
CA GLY A 8 7.07 7.89 -2.98
C GLY A 8 6.29 8.87 -3.85
N PHE A 9 5.71 8.40 -4.98
CA PHE A 9 4.83 9.19 -5.84
C PHE A 9 3.39 9.29 -5.31
N LEU A 10 2.97 8.40 -4.40
CA LEU A 10 1.66 8.46 -3.77
C LEU A 10 1.66 9.56 -2.70
N SER A 11 0.62 10.39 -2.69
CA SER A 11 0.45 11.36 -1.61
C SER A 11 0.30 10.62 -0.27
N LYS A 12 0.76 11.23 0.83
CA LYS A 12 0.66 10.65 2.18
C LYS A 12 -0.77 10.22 2.54
N TYR A 13 -1.77 10.93 2.04
CA TYR A 13 -3.18 10.62 2.24
C TYR A 13 -3.61 9.34 1.53
N VAL A 14 -3.22 9.17 0.26
CA VAL A 14 -3.53 7.96 -0.51
C VAL A 14 -2.79 6.76 0.06
N ALA A 15 -1.51 6.92 0.42
CA ALA A 15 -0.73 5.86 1.01
C ALA A 15 -1.31 5.40 2.36
N LYS A 16 -1.81 6.32 3.18
CA LYS A 16 -2.51 5.97 4.43
C LYS A 16 -3.83 5.24 4.17
N ALA A 17 -4.64 5.69 3.22
CA ALA A 17 -5.90 5.02 2.89
C ALA A 17 -5.67 3.60 2.34
N LEU A 18 -4.63 3.41 1.51
CA LEU A 18 -4.23 2.10 1.00
C LEU A 18 -3.68 1.20 2.10
N PHE A 19 -2.90 1.76 3.02
CA PHE A 19 -2.39 1.03 4.18
C PHE A 19 -3.55 0.55 5.05
N ASP A 20 -4.46 1.45 5.45
CA ASP A 20 -5.62 1.12 6.29
C ASP A 20 -6.59 0.13 5.61
N MET A 21 -6.64 0.12 4.26
CA MET A 21 -7.44 -0.84 3.49
C MET A 21 -6.83 -2.25 3.47
N VAL A 22 -5.51 -2.35 3.51
CA VAL A 22 -4.78 -3.60 3.26
C VAL A 22 -4.28 -4.24 4.56
N ASP A 23 -4.02 -3.43 5.60
CA ASP A 23 -3.75 -3.86 6.98
C ASP A 23 -5.01 -4.46 7.62
N SER A 24 -5.29 -5.73 7.29
CA SER A 24 -6.50 -6.44 7.71
C SER A 24 -6.50 -6.85 9.17
N ASN A 25 -5.32 -6.90 9.81
CA ASN A 25 -5.20 -7.25 11.24
C ASN A 25 -5.01 -6.01 12.13
N HIS A 26 -4.87 -4.81 11.54
CA HIS A 26 -4.67 -3.54 12.20
C HIS A 26 -3.49 -3.54 13.19
N ASP A 27 -2.45 -4.33 12.90
CA ASP A 27 -1.25 -4.41 13.74
C ASP A 27 -0.24 -3.28 13.44
N GLY A 28 -0.56 -2.43 12.46
CA GLY A 28 0.29 -1.32 12.04
C GLY A 28 1.50 -1.75 11.23
N GLN A 29 1.55 -3.01 10.79
CA GLN A 29 2.58 -3.59 9.95
C GLN A 29 1.96 -4.31 8.75
N LEU A 30 2.55 -4.10 7.57
CA LEU A 30 2.16 -4.87 6.38
C LEU A 30 2.88 -6.22 6.42
N GLN A 31 2.13 -7.31 6.55
CA GLN A 31 2.68 -8.63 6.32
C GLN A 31 2.90 -8.86 4.83
N PHE A 32 3.67 -9.89 4.48
CA PHE A 32 3.97 -10.19 3.07
C PHE A 32 2.70 -10.40 2.22
N ARG A 33 1.64 -10.97 2.80
CA ARG A 33 0.33 -11.14 2.13
C ARG A 33 -0.33 -9.79 1.83
N ASP A 34 -0.30 -8.88 2.80
CA ASP A 34 -0.84 -7.53 2.67
C ASP A 34 -0.03 -6.74 1.65
N PHE A 35 1.30 -6.92 1.62
CA PHE A 35 2.15 -6.32 0.61
C PHE A 35 1.80 -6.77 -0.83
N ILE A 36 1.50 -8.06 -1.05
CA ILE A 36 1.05 -8.54 -2.37
C ILE A 36 -0.28 -7.90 -2.77
N ALA A 37 -1.23 -7.80 -1.84
CA ALA A 37 -2.51 -7.16 -2.10
C ALA A 37 -2.33 -5.67 -2.46
N LEU A 38 -1.50 -4.96 -1.70
CA LEU A 38 -1.14 -3.56 -1.95
C LEU A 38 -0.54 -3.37 -3.36
N MET A 39 0.44 -4.21 -3.73
CA MET A 39 1.06 -4.16 -5.06
C MET A 39 0.08 -4.44 -6.20
N SER A 40 -0.89 -5.34 -5.99
CA SER A 40 -1.95 -5.62 -6.98
C SER A 40 -2.86 -4.41 -7.21
N ILE A 41 -3.23 -3.70 -6.14
CA ILE A 41 -4.03 -2.48 -6.21
C ILE A 41 -3.26 -1.37 -6.94
N ILE A 42 -2.00 -1.16 -6.58
CA ILE A 42 -1.16 -0.12 -7.20
C ILE A 42 -0.92 -0.42 -8.67
N LYS A 43 -0.71 -1.68 -9.05
CA LYS A 43 -0.57 -2.08 -10.46
C LYS A 43 -1.82 -1.77 -11.27
N LYS A 44 -3.02 -1.95 -10.70
CA LYS A 44 -4.29 -1.56 -11.35
C LYS A 44 -4.41 -0.04 -11.49
N LEU A 45 -4.03 0.71 -10.46
CA LEU A 45 -4.07 2.18 -10.47
C LEU A 45 -3.07 2.79 -11.46
N ALA A 46 -1.88 2.21 -11.61
CA ALA A 46 -0.86 2.67 -12.53
C ALA A 46 -1.10 2.26 -14.00
N ALA A 47 -2.01 1.31 -14.24
CA ALA A 47 -2.37 0.83 -15.57
C ALA A 47 -3.59 1.57 -16.18
N THR A 48 -4.13 2.57 -15.47
CA THR A 48 -5.24 3.43 -15.92
C THR A 48 -4.72 4.85 -16.14
#